data_AF-A0A1S3GZV8-F1
#
_entry.id   AF-A0A1S3GZV8-F1
#
_cell.length_a   1.000
_cell.length_b   1.000
_cell.length_c   1.000
_cell.angle_alpha   90.00
_cell.angle_beta   90.00
_cell.angle_gamma   90.00
#
_symmetry.space_group_name_H-M   'P 1'
#
loop_
_entity.id
_entity.type
_entity.pdbx_description
1 polymer ?
#
loop_
_entity_poly.entity_id
_entity_poly.type
_entity_poly.pdbx_seq_one_letter_code
_entity_poly.pdbx_strand_id
1 'polypeptide(L)'
;RSAQHSSGAEASGGYVAANNVKMWNWSLDDEFIQVIFRKDTMECWVNDTKAETMCNFSDTGAEMDFCIGSHKARIKSMQGMGKRDGIIHVLTIDGYVIPEDTT
;
A
#
# COMPACT_ATOMS: atom_id res chain seq x y z
N ARG A 1 44.44 -5.07 -26.06
CA ARG A 1 43.96 -6.09 -25.09
C ARG A 1 43.17 -5.31 -24.04
N SER A 2 41.91 -4.97 -24.28
CA SER A 2 40.70 -5.81 -24.32
C SER A 2 40.21 -6.19 -22.92
N ALA A 3 38.94 -5.83 -22.67
CA ALA A 3 38.01 -6.24 -21.61
C ALA A 3 38.29 -5.66 -20.20
N GLN A 4 37.32 -5.18 -19.42
CA GLN A 4 35.88 -5.48 -19.46
C GLN A 4 35.08 -4.36 -18.79
N HIS A 5 34.05 -3.91 -19.51
CA HIS A 5 32.83 -3.31 -18.95
C HIS A 5 32.19 -4.35 -18.02
N SER A 6 31.87 -3.96 -16.79
CA SER A 6 30.89 -4.68 -15.97
C SER A 6 29.98 -3.67 -15.31
N SER A 7 28.92 -3.33 -16.04
CA SER A 7 27.71 -2.73 -15.48
C SER A 7 27.11 -3.76 -14.52
N GLY A 8 27.29 -3.54 -13.23
CA GLY A 8 26.52 -4.23 -12.21
C GLY A 8 25.19 -3.51 -12.09
N ALA A 9 24.14 -4.05 -12.72
CA ALA A 9 22.78 -3.68 -12.40
C ALA A 9 22.51 -4.12 -10.96
N GLU A 10 22.55 -3.18 -10.01
CA GLU A 10 22.05 -3.39 -8.66
C GLU A 10 20.54 -3.63 -8.76
N ALA A 11 20.14 -4.89 -8.61
CA ALA A 11 18.75 -5.26 -8.44
C ALA A 11 18.24 -4.60 -7.15
N SER A 12 17.51 -3.50 -7.28
CA SER A 12 16.75 -2.84 -6.20
C SER A 12 15.51 -3.66 -5.82
N GLY A 13 15.71 -4.94 -5.52
CA GLY A 13 14.69 -5.85 -5.01
C GLY A 13 14.93 -6.13 -3.53
N GLY A 14 14.87 -5.10 -2.69
CA GLY A 14 14.94 -5.28 -1.24
C GLY A 14 13.72 -6.07 -0.77
N TYR A 15 13.94 -7.20 -0.09
CA TYR A 15 12.89 -7.94 0.60
C TYR A 15 12.20 -7.01 1.61
N VAL A 16 10.92 -6.73 1.40
CA VAL A 16 10.13 -5.96 2.37
C VAL A 16 9.63 -6.95 3.43
N ALA A 17 9.97 -6.72 4.68
CA ALA A 17 9.48 -7.55 5.77
C ALA A 17 7.95 -7.53 5.79
N ALA A 18 7.30 -8.69 5.91
CA ALA A 18 5.84 -8.81 5.85
C ALA A 18 5.12 -7.94 6.89
N ASN A 19 5.75 -7.71 8.06
CA ASN A 19 5.20 -6.83 9.10
C ASN A 19 5.16 -5.35 8.71
N ASN A 20 5.89 -4.94 7.66
CA ASN A 20 5.98 -3.56 7.20
C ASN A 20 5.02 -3.24 6.04
N VAL A 21 4.23 -4.22 5.61
CA VAL A 21 3.19 -4.03 4.59
C VAL A 21 1.80 -4.33 5.14
N LYS A 22 0.80 -3.80 4.44
CA LYS A 22 -0.58 -4.25 4.48
C LYS A 22 -0.99 -4.65 3.07
N MET A 23 -1.80 -5.70 2.97
CA MET A 23 -2.27 -6.22 1.70
C MET A 23 -3.78 -6.42 1.76
N TRP A 24 -4.46 -5.99 0.70
CA TRP A 24 -5.86 -6.26 0.46
C TRP A 24 -6.01 -6.87 -0.92
N ASN A 25 -6.68 -8.02 -0.98
CA ASN A 25 -7.00 -8.72 -2.21
C ASN A 25 -8.53 -8.77 -2.33
N TRP A 26 -9.07 -8.31 -3.45
CA TRP A 26 -10.51 -8.17 -3.65
C TRP A 26 -10.88 -8.26 -5.14
N SER A 27 -12.15 -8.55 -5.45
CA SER A 27 -12.68 -8.50 -6.83
C SER A 27 -13.54 -7.25 -7.05
N LEU A 28 -13.14 -6.39 -7.97
CA LEU A 28 -13.82 -5.13 -8.32
C LEU A 28 -14.05 -5.10 -9.83
N ASP A 29 -15.28 -4.88 -10.26
CA ASP A 29 -15.66 -4.86 -11.68
C ASP A 29 -15.18 -6.09 -12.48
N ASP A 30 -15.34 -7.28 -11.90
CA ASP A 30 -14.88 -8.57 -12.46
C ASP A 30 -13.35 -8.69 -12.62
N GLU A 31 -12.57 -7.73 -12.11
CA GLU A 31 -11.11 -7.76 -12.06
C GLU A 31 -10.60 -8.09 -10.65
N PHE A 32 -9.51 -8.84 -10.58
CA PHE A 32 -8.80 -9.06 -9.33
C PHE A 32 -7.89 -7.86 -9.04
N ILE A 33 -8.08 -7.26 -7.87
CA ILE A 33 -7.33 -6.10 -7.41
C ILE A 33 -6.52 -6.50 -6.17
N GLN A 34 -5.23 -6.20 -6.23
CA GLN A 34 -4.31 -6.24 -5.11
C GLN A 34 -3.85 -4.83 -4.77
N VAL A 35 -4.11 -4.42 -3.53
CA VAL A 35 -3.58 -3.18 -2.95
C VAL A 35 -2.51 -3.52 -1.93
N ILE A 36 -1.30 -3.00 -2.12
CA ILE A 36 -0.19 -3.12 -1.17
C ILE A 36 0.14 -1.74 -0.63
N PHE A 37 0.14 -1.61 0.69
CA PHE A 37 0.54 -0.41 1.39
C PHE A 37 1.82 -0.65 2.18
N ARG A 38 2.89 0.10 1.87
CA ARG A 38 4.15 0.10 2.61
C ARG A 38 4.11 1.16 3.70
N LYS A 39 4.19 0.72 4.96
CA LYS A 39 3.96 1.59 6.13
C LYS A 39 5.08 2.60 6.37
N ASP A 40 6.31 2.22 6.05
CA ASP A 40 7.51 3.05 6.23
C ASP A 40 7.63 4.16 5.19
N THR A 41 7.39 3.82 3.92
CA THR A 41 7.50 4.75 2.79
C THR A 41 6.20 5.48 2.51
N MET A 42 5.09 5.06 3.12
CA MET A 42 3.74 5.54 2.81
C MET A 42 3.46 5.39 1.30
N GLU A 43 3.88 4.30 0.69
CA GLU A 43 3.63 4.02 -0.72
C GLU A 43 2.45 3.07 -0.89
N CYS A 44 1.55 3.41 -1.81
CA CYS A 44 0.46 2.55 -2.24
C CYS A 44 0.76 1.98 -3.63
N TRP A 45 0.50 0.69 -3.80
CA TRP A 45 0.64 -0.04 -5.06
C TRP A 45 -0.67 -0.74 -5.37
N VAL A 46 -1.11 -0.66 -6.62
CA VAL A 46 -2.31 -1.31 -7.15
C VAL A 46 -1.88 -2.17 -8.33
N ASN A 47 -2.08 -3.49 -8.24
CA ASN A 47 -1.70 -4.45 -9.29
C ASN A 47 -0.28 -4.20 -9.82
N ASP A 48 0.71 -4.19 -8.92
CA ASP A 48 2.14 -3.95 -9.20
C ASP A 48 2.51 -2.55 -9.73
N THR A 49 1.55 -1.64 -9.83
CA THR A 49 1.79 -0.25 -10.25
C THR A 49 1.70 0.69 -9.05
N LYS A 50 2.73 1.52 -8.82
CA LYS A 50 2.70 2.55 -7.77
C LYS A 50 1.59 3.55 -8.08
N ALA A 51 0.66 3.71 -7.15
CA ALA A 51 -0.45 4.65 -7.29
C ALA A 51 0.01 6.10 -7.09
N GLU A 52 -0.60 7.01 -7.83
CA GLU A 52 -0.58 8.42 -7.49
C GLU A 52 -1.48 8.66 -6.28
N THR A 53 -0.96 9.33 -5.25
CA THR A 53 -1.66 9.48 -3.97
C THR A 53 -1.69 10.94 -3.52
N MET A 54 -2.76 11.30 -2.82
CA MET A 54 -2.87 12.56 -2.08
C MET A 54 -2.97 12.24 -0.60
N CYS A 55 -2.01 12.71 0.19
CA CYS A 55 -1.96 12.45 1.62
C CYS A 55 -2.38 13.67 2.42
N ASN A 56 -3.22 13.44 3.43
CA ASN A 56 -3.57 14.41 4.45
C ASN A 56 -3.17 13.86 5.83
N PHE A 57 -2.46 14.67 6.61
CA PHE A 57 -2.00 14.30 7.95
C PHE A 57 -2.70 15.13 9.00
N SER A 58 -3.15 14.49 10.07
CA SER A 58 -3.86 15.10 11.19
C SER A 58 -3.39 14.52 12.52
N ASP A 59 -3.79 15.13 13.63
CA ASP A 59 -3.51 14.63 14.98
C ASP A 59 -4.10 13.24 15.24
N THR A 60 -5.11 12.84 14.47
CA THR A 60 -5.79 11.54 14.61
C THR A 60 -5.23 10.45 13.70
N GLY A 61 -4.28 10.80 12.82
CA GLY A 61 -3.69 9.89 11.86
C GLY A 61 -3.58 10.48 10.44
N ALA A 62 -3.39 9.60 9.47
CA ALA A 62 -3.17 9.96 8.07
C ALA A 62 -4.28 9.37 7.17
N GLU A 63 -4.69 10.14 6.17
CA GLU A 63 -5.59 9.69 5.11
C GLU A 63 -4.89 9.82 3.76
N MET A 64 -4.91 8.75 2.97
CA MET A 64 -4.27 8.67 1.67
C MET A 64 -5.31 8.32 0.62
N ASP A 65 -5.59 9.27 -0.27
CA ASP A 65 -6.55 9.13 -1.36
C ASP A 65 -5.87 8.74 -2.67
N PHE A 66 -6.50 7.84 -3.42
CA PHE A 66 -6.06 7.40 -4.75
C PHE A 66 -7.25 6.84 -5.56
N CYS A 67 -7.02 6.51 -6.82
CA CYS A 67 -8.03 5.92 -7.70
C CYS A 67 -7.65 4.50 -8.13
N ILE A 68 -8.65 3.63 -8.26
CA ILE A 68 -8.53 2.30 -8.89
C ILE A 68 -9.52 2.30 -10.05
N GLY A 69 -9.03 2.50 -11.27
CA GLY A 69 -9.90 2.77 -12.42
C GLY A 69 -10.78 4.00 -12.16
N SER A 70 -12.10 3.81 -12.12
CA SER A 70 -13.08 4.87 -11.84
C SER A 70 -13.46 5.02 -10.36
N HIS A 71 -12.99 4.11 -9.50
CA HIS A 71 -13.35 4.05 -8.09
C HIS A 71 -12.44 4.90 -7.21
N LYS A 72 -13.02 5.50 -6.19
CA LYS A 72 -12.27 6.28 -5.19
C LYS A 72 -11.83 5.35 -4.08
N ALA A 73 -10.53 5.29 -3.84
CA ALA A 73 -9.96 4.49 -2.78
C ALA A 73 -9.28 5.38 -1.73
N ARG A 74 -9.37 4.96 -0.47
CA ARG A 74 -8.73 5.64 0.65
C ARG A 74 -8.11 4.63 1.62
N ILE A 75 -6.85 4.85 1.97
CA ILE A 75 -6.22 4.22 3.13
C ILE A 75 -6.25 5.21 4.29
N LYS A 76 -6.86 4.82 5.41
CA LYS A 76 -6.83 5.58 6.67
C LYS A 76 -5.93 4.87 7.67
N SER A 77 -4.95 5.60 8.18
CA SER A 77 -4.04 5.16 9.24
C SER A 77 -4.42 5.89 10.52
N MET A 78 -4.78 5.16 11.58
CA MET A 78 -5.22 5.76 12.85
C MET A 78 -4.69 4.96 14.03
N GLN A 79 -4.54 5.61 15.18
CA GLN A 79 -4.13 4.92 16.39
C GLN A 79 -5.24 3.96 16.83
N GLY A 80 -4.88 2.70 17.09
CA GLY A 80 -5.82 1.72 17.61
C GLY A 80 -6.32 2.09 19.00
N MET A 81 -7.55 1.68 19.33
CA MET A 81 -8.18 2.03 20.61
C MET A 81 -7.55 1.29 21.80
N GLY A 82 -6.95 0.13 21.58
CA GLY A 82 -6.20 -0.61 22.60
C GLY A 82 -4.73 -0.19 22.70
N LYS A 83 -4.17 -0.21 23.91
CA LYS A 83 -2.74 0.08 24.16
C LYS A 83 -1.76 -0.81 23.38
N ARG A 84 -2.22 -1.94 22.83
CA ARG A 84 -1.41 -2.90 22.06
C ARG A 84 -1.70 -2.89 20.56
N ASP A 85 -2.67 -2.11 20.10
CA ASP A 85 -3.21 -2.25 18.74
C ASP A 85 -2.34 -1.52 17.70
N GLY A 86 -1.38 -0.71 18.14
CA GLY A 86 -0.48 0.02 17.26
C GLY A 86 -1.23 0.98 16.33
N ILE A 87 -0.66 1.22 15.14
CA ILE A 87 -1.35 1.94 14.06
C ILE A 87 -2.18 0.92 13.28
N ILE A 88 -3.47 1.21 13.15
CA ILE A 88 -4.42 0.45 12.33
C ILE A 88 -4.51 1.13 10.97
N HIS A 89 -4.49 0.33 9.91
CA HIS A 89 -4.69 0.79 8.54
C HIS A 89 -5.98 0.18 8.00
N VAL A 90 -6.85 1.01 7.43
CA VAL A 90 -8.14 0.59 6.86
C VAL A 90 -8.19 1.05 5.41
N LEU A 91 -8.47 0.13 4.50
CA LEU A 91 -8.77 0.43 3.10
C LEU A 91 -10.29 0.59 2.93
N THR A 92 -10.69 1.62 2.20
CA THR A 92 -12.05 1.77 1.70
C THR A 92 -12.05 2.01 0.20
N ILE A 93 -13.03 1.44 -0.51
CA ILE A 93 -13.29 1.68 -1.95
C ILE A 93 -14.75 2.12 -2.08
N ASP A 94 -14.99 3.28 -2.66
CA ASP A 94 -16.30 3.95 -2.74
C ASP A 94 -17.04 4.03 -1.40
N GLY A 95 -16.27 4.17 -0.32
CA GLY A 95 -16.78 4.24 1.06
C GLY A 95 -17.03 2.88 1.73
N TYR A 96 -16.86 1.76 1.02
CA TYR A 96 -16.97 0.42 1.60
C TYR A 96 -15.63 -0.07 2.15
N VAL A 97 -15.62 -0.59 3.37
CA VAL A 97 -14.43 -1.16 4.01
C VAL A 97 -14.04 -2.47 3.34
N ILE A 98 -12.76 -2.58 2.97
CA ILE A 98 -12.20 -3.80 2.40
C ILE A 98 -11.47 -4.59 3.51
N PRO A 99 -11.84 -5.86 3.76
CA PRO A 99 -11.16 -6.70 4.74
C PRO A 99 -9.69 -6.93 4.37
N GLU A 100 -8.79 -6.81 5.35
CA GLU A 100 -7.37 -7.18 5.17
C GLU A 100 -7.25 -8.68 4.87
N ASP A 101 -6.34 -9.02 3.96
CA ASP A 101 -5.97 -10.41 3.73
C ASP A 101 -5.03 -10.87 4.86
N THR A 102 -5.47 -11.85 5.66
CA THR A 102 -4.70 -12.35 6.82
C THR A 102 -3.83 -13.58 6.49
N THR A 103 -3.57 -13.84 5.21
CA THR A 103 -2.85 -15.05 4.75
C THR A 103 -1.42 -15.14 5.27
#